data_AF-A0AA37MA92-F1
#
_entry.id   AF-A0AA37MA92-F1
#
_cell.length_a   1.000
_cell.length_b   1.000
_cell.length_c   1.000
_cell.angle_alpha   90.00
_cell.angle_beta   90.00
_cell.angle_gamma   90.00
#
_symmetry.space_group_name_H-M   'P 1'
#
loop_
_entity.id
_entity.type
_entity.pdbx_description
1 polymer ?
#
loop_
_entity_poly.entity_id
_entity_poly.type
_entity_poly.pdbx_seq_one_letter_code
_entity_poly.pdbx_strand_id
1 'polypeptide(L)'
;MGAEEPRPSGRIERVNALVQTLAILGAGAWGVYTFIYEARIKPGLEPPAVSVTTSLVRAGERGDRLAIRSTVRRRNVGQAGVRVLGLVYNVTGVRVRFGETAPAGTGAGDGTDEDHVARSGAYVLEDPGIAILREGKLFAGATERDGQPADLNPGEEVSRDLIVYADRGRYDFVRFDVSLVYTRDDDPPVRLRFEHGPDGALHLRPRATCEAEPAACRVLRSTDFSTQLSLW
;
A
#
# COMPACT_ATOMS: atom_id res chain seq x y z
N MET A 1 -61.45 46.43 41.19
CA MET A 1 -60.46 46.33 40.11
C MET A 1 -59.79 44.97 40.28
N GLY A 2 -60.05 44.03 39.37
CA GLY A 2 -59.53 42.67 39.44
C GLY A 2 -60.00 41.94 38.19
N ALA A 3 -59.20 42.03 37.13
CA ALA A 3 -59.43 41.30 35.89
C ALA A 3 -58.89 39.87 36.08
N GLU A 4 -59.74 38.90 35.78
CA GLU A 4 -59.44 37.47 35.83
C GLU A 4 -58.55 37.12 34.62
N GLU A 5 -57.33 36.62 34.89
CA GLU A 5 -56.41 36.15 33.84
C GLU A 5 -56.98 34.92 33.13
N PRO A 6 -57.03 34.89 31.79
CA PRO A 6 -57.53 33.74 31.05
C PRO A 6 -56.52 32.59 31.13
N ARG A 7 -56.88 31.48 31.76
CA ARG A 7 -56.09 30.23 31.78
C ARG A 7 -55.91 29.67 30.36
N PRO A 8 -54.68 29.61 29.81
CA PRO A 8 -54.44 29.02 28.51
C PRO A 8 -53.51 27.81 28.69
N SER A 9 -53.95 26.68 29.25
CA SER A 9 -52.96 25.66 29.66
C SER A 9 -53.12 24.30 28.97
N GLY A 10 -54.20 23.55 29.17
CA GLY A 10 -54.15 22.10 28.87
C GLY A 10 -53.99 21.67 27.39
N ARG A 11 -54.47 22.45 26.40
CA ARG A 11 -54.42 22.04 24.97
C ARG A 11 -53.11 22.46 24.30
N ILE A 12 -52.61 23.66 24.62
CA ILE A 12 -51.33 24.18 24.11
C ILE A 12 -50.17 23.39 24.73
N GLU A 13 -50.24 23.07 26.02
CA GLU A 13 -49.24 22.22 26.69
C GLU A 13 -49.19 20.81 26.09
N ARG A 14 -50.32 20.20 25.74
CA ARG A 14 -50.36 18.89 25.08
C ARG A 14 -49.78 18.92 23.67
N VAL A 15 -50.07 19.96 22.90
CA VAL A 15 -49.48 20.15 21.55
C VAL A 15 -47.98 20.36 21.67
N ASN A 16 -47.52 21.21 22.59
CA ASN A 16 -46.10 21.44 22.84
C ASN A 16 -45.38 20.16 23.29
N ALA A 17 -45.98 19.39 24.21
CA ALA A 17 -45.42 18.11 24.66
C ALA A 17 -45.32 17.08 23.52
N LEU A 18 -46.30 17.02 22.62
CA LEU A 18 -46.27 16.15 21.45
C LEU A 18 -45.17 16.59 20.47
N VAL A 19 -45.08 17.88 20.18
CA VAL A 19 -44.04 18.44 19.30
C VAL A 19 -42.65 18.19 19.89
N GLN A 20 -42.48 18.39 21.19
CA GLN A 20 -41.22 18.11 21.88
C GLN A 20 -40.86 16.63 21.82
N THR A 21 -41.83 15.73 22.02
CA THR A 21 -41.61 14.28 21.91
C THR A 21 -41.20 13.90 20.49
N LEU A 22 -41.90 14.41 19.47
CA LEU A 22 -41.55 14.17 18.06
C LEU A 22 -40.18 14.75 17.71
N ALA A 23 -39.81 15.91 18.26
CA ALA A 23 -38.50 16.51 18.07
C ALA A 23 -37.39 15.64 18.68
N ILE A 24 -37.59 15.09 19.88
CA ILE A 24 -36.63 14.18 20.52
C ILE A 24 -36.49 12.89 19.71
N LEU A 25 -37.60 12.29 19.26
CA LEU A 25 -37.57 11.09 18.42
C LEU A 25 -36.90 11.36 17.07
N GLY A 26 -37.20 12.51 16.45
CA GLY A 26 -36.57 12.95 15.20
C GLY A 26 -35.07 13.15 15.36
N ALA A 27 -34.63 13.82 16.43
CA ALA A 27 -33.21 14.00 16.75
C ALA A 27 -32.51 12.66 17.03
N GLY A 28 -33.17 11.75 17.74
CA GLY A 28 -32.65 10.39 17.97
C GLY A 28 -32.49 9.58 16.69
N ALA A 29 -33.53 9.56 15.85
CA ALA A 29 -33.49 8.88 14.55
C ALA A 29 -32.43 9.47 13.61
N TRP A 30 -32.31 10.81 13.58
CA TRP A 30 -31.27 11.49 12.83
C TRP A 30 -29.88 11.13 13.35
N GLY A 31 -29.66 11.17 14.66
CA GLY A 31 -28.38 10.78 15.26
C GLY A 31 -27.98 9.34 14.94
N VAL A 32 -28.92 8.40 15.01
CA VAL A 32 -28.69 6.99 14.62
C VAL A 32 -28.36 6.87 13.14
N TYR A 33 -29.13 7.55 12.28
CA TYR A 33 -28.87 7.58 10.83
C TYR A 33 -27.47 8.11 10.52
N THR A 34 -27.09 9.26 11.08
CA THR A 34 -25.78 9.87 10.87
C THR A 34 -24.66 8.98 11.40
N PHE A 35 -24.83 8.39 12.58
CA PHE A 35 -23.84 7.46 13.14
C PHE A 35 -23.63 6.25 12.23
N ILE A 36 -24.70 5.60 11.76
CA ILE A 36 -24.59 4.46 10.83
C ILE A 36 -23.94 4.89 9.52
N TYR A 37 -24.34 6.05 8.99
CA TYR A 37 -23.79 6.55 7.73
C TYR A 37 -22.28 6.83 7.84
N GLU A 38 -21.85 7.56 8.87
CA GLU A 38 -20.46 7.95 9.05
C GLU A 38 -19.56 6.80 9.55
N ALA A 39 -20.06 5.92 10.42
CA ALA A 39 -19.26 4.87 11.02
C ALA A 39 -19.21 3.57 10.20
N ARG A 40 -20.19 3.33 9.31
CA ARG A 40 -20.27 2.08 8.54
C ARG A 40 -20.33 2.29 7.04
N ILE A 41 -21.26 3.12 6.56
CA ILE A 41 -21.53 3.24 5.11
C ILE A 41 -20.38 3.98 4.41
N LYS A 42 -20.02 5.17 4.89
CA LYS A 42 -19.00 6.00 4.25
C LYS A 42 -17.61 5.32 4.24
N PRO A 43 -17.08 4.78 5.36
CA PRO A 43 -15.78 4.11 5.34
C PRO A 43 -15.78 2.85 4.48
N GLY A 44 -16.92 2.14 4.42
CA GLY A 44 -17.07 0.96 3.57
C GLY A 44 -17.03 1.28 2.06
N LEU A 45 -17.27 2.51 1.65
CA LEU A 45 -17.24 2.94 0.24
C LEU A 45 -15.90 3.59 -0.16
N GLU A 46 -15.03 3.88 0.79
CA GLU A 46 -13.72 4.46 0.50
C GLU A 46 -12.75 3.39 -0.04
N PRO A 47 -11.93 3.72 -1.06
CA PRO A 47 -10.89 2.81 -1.53
C PRO A 47 -9.89 2.48 -0.42
N PRO A 48 -9.40 1.23 -0.32
CA PRO A 48 -8.32 0.87 0.59
C PRO A 48 -7.04 1.63 0.20
N ALA A 49 -6.30 2.14 1.20
CA ALA A 49 -5.08 2.90 0.97
C ALA A 49 -3.98 2.51 1.98
N VAL A 50 -2.88 1.99 1.48
CA VAL A 50 -1.71 1.62 2.28
C VAL A 50 -0.50 2.44 1.87
N SER A 51 0.17 3.02 2.86
CA SER A 51 1.51 3.59 2.71
C SER A 51 2.54 2.56 3.13
N VAL A 52 3.60 2.41 2.35
CA VAL A 52 4.77 1.62 2.74
C VAL A 52 5.97 2.54 2.77
N THR A 53 6.74 2.45 3.85
CA THR A 53 8.00 3.18 3.98
C THR A 53 9.12 2.21 4.31
N THR A 54 10.29 2.48 3.76
CA THR A 54 11.46 1.61 3.87
C THR A 54 12.66 2.44 4.31
N SER A 55 13.42 1.93 5.26
CA SER A 55 14.68 2.52 5.69
C SER A 55 15.79 1.48 5.68
N LEU A 56 16.91 1.82 5.07
CA LEU A 56 18.11 1.00 5.03
C LEU A 56 19.19 1.63 5.88
N VAL A 57 19.73 0.89 6.84
CA VAL A 57 20.83 1.36 7.70
C VAL A 57 21.96 0.33 7.73
N ARG A 58 23.20 0.80 7.74
CA ARG A 58 24.37 -0.05 7.96
C ARG A 58 24.28 -0.62 9.39
N ALA A 59 24.25 -1.94 9.51
CA ALA A 59 24.05 -2.64 10.78
C ALA A 59 25.33 -3.28 11.33
N GLY A 60 26.33 -3.50 10.47
CA GLY A 60 27.62 -4.06 10.85
C GLY A 60 28.44 -4.47 9.63
N GLU A 61 29.71 -4.79 9.84
CA GLU A 61 30.65 -5.13 8.76
C GLU A 61 31.46 -6.36 9.15
N ARG A 62 31.75 -7.23 8.17
CA ARG A 62 32.63 -8.40 8.32
C ARG A 62 33.41 -8.64 7.04
N GLY A 63 34.68 -8.24 7.03
CA GLY A 63 35.49 -8.23 5.81
C GLY A 63 34.85 -7.34 4.76
N ASP A 64 34.74 -7.82 3.52
CA ASP A 64 34.11 -7.08 2.42
C ASP A 64 32.57 -7.09 2.45
N ARG A 65 31.96 -7.71 3.47
CA ARG A 65 30.50 -7.82 3.59
C ARG A 65 29.95 -6.79 4.56
N LEU A 66 29.01 -5.98 4.07
CA LEU A 66 28.20 -5.07 4.85
C LEU A 66 26.86 -5.73 5.20
N ALA A 67 26.55 -5.79 6.48
CA ALA A 67 25.21 -6.10 6.97
C ALA A 67 24.36 -4.83 6.93
N ILE A 68 23.20 -4.92 6.29
CA ILE A 68 22.25 -3.82 6.11
C ILE A 68 20.95 -4.23 6.78
N ARG A 69 20.48 -3.43 7.74
CA ARG A 69 19.15 -3.58 8.31
C ARG A 69 18.17 -2.79 7.46
N SER A 70 17.23 -3.51 6.87
CA SER A 70 16.05 -2.96 6.22
C SER A 70 14.89 -3.01 7.19
N THR A 71 14.25 -1.86 7.42
CA THR A 71 12.99 -1.77 8.18
C THR A 71 11.90 -1.35 7.21
N VAL A 72 10.87 -2.20 7.07
CA VAL A 72 9.71 -1.96 6.22
C VAL A 72 8.51 -1.70 7.11
N ARG A 73 7.94 -0.50 7.03
CA ARG A 73 6.70 -0.12 7.74
C ARG A 73 5.56 -0.07 6.75
N ARG A 74 4.43 -0.67 7.11
CA ARG A 74 3.18 -0.64 6.33
C ARG A 74 2.12 -0.02 7.21
N ARG A 75 1.48 1.04 6.73
CA ARG A 75 0.46 1.79 7.45
C ARG A 75 -0.80 1.89 6.61
N ASN A 76 -1.94 1.53 7.18
CA ASN A 76 -3.22 1.87 6.55
C ASN A 76 -3.48 3.36 6.76
N VAL A 77 -3.47 4.12 5.67
CA VAL A 77 -3.69 5.57 5.65
C VAL A 77 -5.12 5.93 5.22
N GLY A 78 -5.93 4.94 4.85
CA GLY A 78 -7.34 5.09 4.53
C GLY A 78 -8.25 4.85 5.74
N GLN A 79 -9.57 4.95 5.51
CA GLN A 79 -10.60 4.67 6.51
C GLN A 79 -11.22 3.27 6.37
N ALA A 80 -10.95 2.57 5.28
CA ALA A 80 -11.39 1.19 5.06
C ALA A 80 -10.39 0.18 5.66
N GLY A 81 -10.90 -0.94 6.17
CA GLY A 81 -10.06 -2.08 6.56
C GLY A 81 -9.34 -2.66 5.35
N VAL A 82 -8.10 -3.10 5.54
CA VAL A 82 -7.28 -3.65 4.45
C VAL A 82 -6.86 -5.07 4.78
N ARG A 83 -7.02 -5.98 3.81
CA ARG A 83 -6.39 -7.29 3.83
C ARG A 83 -5.16 -7.29 2.94
N VAL A 84 -3.98 -7.51 3.53
CA VAL A 84 -2.76 -7.74 2.75
C VAL A 84 -2.78 -9.17 2.21
N LEU A 85 -2.62 -9.31 0.90
CA LEU A 85 -2.65 -10.60 0.20
C LEU A 85 -1.24 -11.13 -0.06
N GLY A 86 -0.30 -10.26 -0.39
CA GLY A 86 1.06 -10.66 -0.70
C GLY A 86 2.07 -9.54 -0.48
N LEU A 87 3.31 -9.96 -0.24
CA LEU A 87 4.47 -9.09 -0.09
C LEU A 87 5.67 -9.74 -0.78
N VAL A 88 6.43 -8.94 -1.52
CA VAL A 88 7.69 -9.36 -2.14
C VAL A 88 8.78 -8.34 -1.83
N TYR A 89 9.97 -8.87 -1.53
CA TYR A 89 11.21 -8.14 -1.39
C TYR A 89 12.17 -8.55 -2.49
N ASN A 90 12.57 -7.58 -3.31
CA ASN A 90 13.61 -7.73 -4.31
C ASN A 90 14.80 -6.90 -3.89
N VAL A 91 15.90 -7.56 -3.48
CA VAL A 91 17.14 -6.88 -3.11
C VAL A 91 18.20 -7.13 -4.16
N THR A 92 18.74 -6.05 -4.70
CA THR A 92 19.61 -6.07 -5.86
C THR A 92 20.87 -5.25 -5.59
N GLY A 93 22.03 -5.82 -5.88
CA GLY A 93 23.30 -5.10 -5.88
C GLY A 93 23.51 -4.43 -7.23
N VAL A 94 23.81 -3.13 -7.21
CA VAL A 94 24.01 -2.30 -8.41
C VAL A 94 25.46 -1.82 -8.43
N ARG A 95 26.12 -1.96 -9.58
CA ARG A 95 27.46 -1.44 -9.87
C ARG A 95 27.34 -0.15 -10.66
N VAL A 96 28.22 0.81 -10.40
CA VAL A 96 28.36 2.04 -11.19
C VAL A 96 29.65 1.99 -11.99
N ARG A 97 29.54 2.33 -13.28
CA ARG A 97 30.69 2.55 -14.16
C ARG A 97 30.81 4.03 -14.47
N PHE A 98 31.93 4.63 -14.13
CA PHE A 98 32.23 6.03 -14.37
C PHE A 98 33.03 6.20 -15.67
N GLY A 99 32.79 7.29 -16.41
CA GLY A 99 33.56 7.62 -17.60
C GLY A 99 33.20 6.82 -18.86
N GLU A 100 32.28 5.85 -18.76
CA GLU A 100 31.57 5.30 -19.91
C GLU A 100 30.40 6.22 -20.23
N THR A 101 30.38 6.79 -21.44
CA THR A 101 29.15 7.36 -21.99
C THR A 101 28.13 6.23 -21.99
N ALA A 102 26.94 6.45 -21.43
CA ALA A 102 25.83 5.52 -21.59
C ALA A 102 25.79 5.07 -23.05
N PRO A 103 25.74 3.76 -23.35
CA PRO A 103 25.64 3.31 -24.73
C PRO A 103 24.51 4.13 -25.33
N ALA A 104 24.83 4.89 -26.39
CA ALA A 104 23.81 5.59 -27.15
C ALA A 104 22.72 4.53 -27.36
N GLY A 105 21.53 4.77 -26.82
CA GLY A 105 20.40 3.91 -27.12
C GLY A 105 20.41 3.71 -28.62
N THR A 106 20.18 2.49 -29.08
CA THR A 106 19.99 2.16 -30.49
C THR A 106 18.80 2.97 -31.01
N GLY A 107 19.09 4.23 -31.32
CA GLY A 107 18.19 5.36 -31.29
C GLY A 107 18.96 6.62 -31.65
N ALA A 108 19.91 6.50 -32.59
CA ALA A 108 19.98 7.49 -33.65
C ALA A 108 18.66 7.34 -34.42
N GLY A 109 17.62 7.97 -33.88
CA GLY A 109 16.30 8.01 -34.49
C GLY A 109 16.40 8.80 -35.79
N ASP A 110 16.49 8.06 -36.89
CA ASP A 110 15.61 8.37 -38.00
C ASP A 110 14.17 8.28 -37.46
N GLY A 111 13.57 9.45 -37.23
CA GLY A 111 12.14 9.69 -36.98
C GLY A 111 11.40 8.86 -35.91
N THR A 112 10.73 9.59 -35.00
CA THR A 112 9.40 9.30 -34.41
C THR A 112 9.22 8.74 -32.98
N ASP A 113 10.25 8.54 -32.16
CA ASP A 113 10.04 8.23 -30.72
C ASP A 113 10.20 9.48 -29.83
N GLU A 114 9.13 10.26 -29.69
CA GLU A 114 9.05 11.47 -28.85
C GLU A 114 8.98 11.17 -27.34
N ASP A 115 8.83 9.91 -26.92
CA ASP A 115 8.58 9.52 -25.53
C ASP A 115 9.85 9.16 -24.72
N HIS A 116 11.04 9.28 -25.32
CA HIS A 116 12.30 8.94 -24.66
C HIS A 116 13.32 10.08 -24.66
N VAL A 117 13.62 10.62 -23.47
CA VAL A 117 14.71 11.57 -23.27
C VAL A 117 16.02 10.79 -23.13
N ALA A 118 17.00 11.09 -23.97
CA ALA A 118 18.34 10.54 -23.85
C ALA A 118 18.96 10.92 -22.49
N ARG A 119 19.30 9.92 -21.68
CA ARG A 119 19.94 10.11 -20.37
C ARG A 119 21.39 10.56 -20.58
N SER A 120 21.69 11.84 -20.37
CA SER A 120 23.07 12.34 -20.31
C SER A 120 23.62 12.17 -18.89
N GLY A 121 24.72 11.45 -18.71
CA GLY A 121 25.39 11.28 -17.42
C GLY A 121 26.84 10.85 -17.58
N ALA A 122 27.68 11.18 -16.60
CA ALA A 122 29.09 10.78 -16.55
C ALA A 122 29.30 9.34 -16.01
N TYR A 123 28.19 8.61 -15.77
CA TYR A 123 28.20 7.27 -15.24
C TYR A 123 26.98 6.47 -15.73
N VAL A 124 27.13 5.15 -15.68
CA VAL A 124 26.09 4.18 -16.03
C VAL A 124 25.86 3.26 -14.82
N LEU A 125 24.60 2.93 -14.55
CA LEU A 125 24.24 1.88 -13.61
C LEU A 125 24.15 0.56 -14.37
N GLU A 126 24.77 -0.50 -13.86
CA GLU A 126 24.54 -1.84 -14.39
C GLU A 126 23.14 -2.32 -13.99
N ASP A 127 22.14 -2.04 -14.82
CA ASP A 127 20.77 -2.57 -14.71
C ASP A 127 20.64 -3.90 -15.48
N PRO A 128 19.83 -4.88 -15.02
CA PRO A 128 18.96 -4.83 -13.84
C PRO A 128 19.68 -5.07 -12.50
N GLY A 129 21.01 -5.07 -12.46
CA GLY A 129 21.83 -5.40 -11.29
C GLY A 129 21.87 -6.90 -11.00
N ILE A 130 22.51 -7.30 -9.91
CA ILE A 130 22.64 -8.71 -9.49
C ILE A 130 21.75 -8.96 -8.28
N ALA A 131 20.90 -9.99 -8.35
CA ALA A 131 20.05 -10.37 -7.24
C ALA A 131 20.87 -10.78 -6.00
N ILE A 132 20.62 -10.11 -4.88
CA ILE A 132 21.12 -10.47 -3.54
C ILE A 132 20.10 -11.32 -2.81
N LEU A 133 18.83 -10.91 -2.87
CA LEU A 133 17.72 -11.63 -2.24
C LEU A 133 16.43 -11.43 -3.04
N ARG A 134 15.64 -12.49 -3.13
CA ARG A 134 14.27 -12.50 -3.64
C ARG A 134 13.43 -13.27 -2.62
N GLU A 135 12.58 -12.59 -1.87
CA GLU A 135 11.72 -13.22 -0.86
C GLU A 135 10.28 -12.81 -1.12
N GLY A 136 9.36 -13.78 -1.10
CA GLY A 136 7.94 -13.54 -1.23
C GLY A 136 7.17 -14.21 -0.10
N LYS A 137 6.11 -13.55 0.38
CA LYS A 137 5.14 -14.13 1.32
C LYS A 137 3.72 -13.86 0.84
N LEU A 138 2.91 -14.92 0.80
CA LEU A 138 1.46 -14.81 0.61
C LEU A 138 0.77 -14.99 1.96
N PHE A 139 -0.35 -14.30 2.13
CA PHE A 139 -1.14 -14.28 3.36
C PHE A 139 -2.52 -14.92 3.16
N ALA A 140 -3.32 -14.98 4.22
CA ALA A 140 -4.70 -15.47 4.16
C ALA A 140 -5.49 -14.79 3.03
N GLY A 141 -6.30 -15.57 2.33
CA GLY A 141 -7.05 -15.12 1.16
C GLY A 141 -6.28 -15.21 -0.17
N ALA A 142 -4.95 -15.11 -0.16
CA ALA A 142 -4.14 -15.21 -1.38
C ALA A 142 -3.75 -16.64 -1.77
N THR A 143 -3.86 -17.62 -0.85
CA THR A 143 -3.43 -19.02 -1.06
C THR A 143 -4.56 -20.00 -0.77
N GLU A 144 -4.56 -21.16 -1.44
CA GLU A 144 -5.50 -22.26 -1.16
C GLU A 144 -5.34 -22.87 0.24
N ARG A 145 -4.14 -22.78 0.83
CA ARG A 145 -3.89 -23.20 2.21
C ARG A 145 -4.23 -22.07 3.18
N ASP A 146 -4.51 -22.44 4.42
CA ASP A 146 -4.64 -21.49 5.52
C ASP A 146 -3.33 -20.71 5.67
N GLY A 147 -3.35 -19.48 5.19
CA GLY A 147 -2.27 -18.51 5.33
C GLY A 147 -2.41 -17.74 6.64
N GLN A 148 -1.32 -17.17 7.12
CA GLN A 148 -1.39 -16.24 8.24
C GLN A 148 -2.19 -14.99 7.83
N PRO A 149 -3.16 -14.51 8.63
CA PRO A 149 -3.84 -13.26 8.35
C PRO A 149 -2.86 -12.09 8.43
N ALA A 150 -3.13 -11.05 7.65
CA ALA A 150 -2.33 -9.83 7.60
C ALA A 150 -3.24 -8.65 7.28
N ASP A 151 -4.23 -8.45 8.13
CA ASP A 151 -5.15 -7.32 8.02
C ASP A 151 -4.52 -6.07 8.68
N LEU A 152 -4.88 -4.90 8.17
CA LEU A 152 -4.49 -3.60 8.71
C LEU A 152 -5.76 -2.76 8.90
N ASN A 153 -6.11 -2.51 10.15
CA ASN A 153 -7.21 -1.61 10.49
C ASN A 153 -6.86 -0.16 10.12
N PRO A 154 -7.86 0.73 9.97
CA PRO A 154 -7.61 2.15 9.73
C PRO A 154 -6.62 2.74 10.74
N GLY A 155 -5.54 3.37 10.23
CA GLY A 155 -4.48 3.95 11.06
C GLY A 155 -3.49 2.97 11.70
N GLU A 156 -3.69 1.66 11.54
CA GLU A 156 -2.78 0.63 12.05
C GLU A 156 -1.46 0.65 11.27
N GLU A 157 -0.36 0.40 11.99
CA GLU A 157 0.98 0.34 11.43
C GLU A 157 1.72 -0.92 11.91
N VAL A 158 2.33 -1.62 10.97
CA VAL A 158 3.12 -2.83 11.24
C VAL A 158 4.49 -2.69 10.58
N SER A 159 5.54 -2.91 11.37
CA SER A 159 6.93 -2.91 10.91
C SER A 159 7.53 -4.32 10.88
N ARG A 160 8.40 -4.59 9.90
CA ARG A 160 9.24 -5.79 9.85
C ARG A 160 10.67 -5.41 9.51
N ASP A 161 11.61 -5.99 10.26
CA ASP A 161 13.04 -5.87 9.99
C ASP A 161 13.56 -7.09 9.20
N LEU A 162 14.49 -6.83 8.30
CA LEU A 162 15.24 -7.82 7.54
C LEU A 162 16.72 -7.43 7.53
N ILE A 163 17.61 -8.40 7.77
CA ILE A 163 19.05 -8.20 7.61
C ILE A 163 19.46 -8.79 6.27
N VAL A 164 20.08 -7.96 5.43
CA VAL A 164 20.64 -8.36 4.15
C VAL A 164 22.15 -8.13 4.17
N TYR A 165 22.91 -9.01 3.53
CA TYR A 165 24.35 -8.88 3.41
C TYR A 165 24.73 -8.55 1.97
N ALA A 166 25.54 -7.51 1.78
CA ALA A 166 26.03 -7.11 0.47
C ALA A 166 27.56 -7.04 0.48
N ASP A 167 28.17 -7.37 -0.65
CA ASP A 167 29.62 -7.31 -0.85
C ASP A 167 30.00 -5.93 -1.41
N ARG A 168 30.78 -5.16 -0.65
CA ARG A 168 31.21 -3.79 -1.01
C ARG A 168 32.26 -3.78 -2.12
N GLY A 169 32.95 -4.89 -2.36
CA GLY A 169 33.87 -5.03 -3.48
C GLY A 169 33.15 -5.29 -4.81
N ARG A 170 31.93 -5.85 -4.74
CA ARG A 170 31.12 -6.20 -5.91
C ARG A 170 30.08 -5.14 -6.28
N TYR A 171 29.52 -4.44 -5.30
CA TYR A 171 28.42 -3.51 -5.51
C TYR A 171 28.74 -2.12 -4.96
N ASP A 172 28.18 -1.11 -5.60
CA ASP A 172 28.28 0.30 -5.16
C ASP A 172 27.01 0.73 -4.42
N PHE A 173 25.87 0.13 -4.78
CA PHE A 173 24.58 0.37 -4.14
C PHE A 173 23.85 -0.94 -3.89
N VAL A 174 23.00 -0.93 -2.86
CA VAL A 174 21.93 -1.92 -2.70
C VAL A 174 20.61 -1.22 -2.94
N ARG A 175 19.85 -1.74 -3.90
CA ARG A 175 18.46 -1.38 -4.15
C ARG A 175 17.56 -2.40 -3.45
N PHE A 176 16.64 -1.90 -2.63
CA PHE A 176 15.66 -2.68 -1.89
C PHE A 176 14.27 -2.29 -2.38
N ASP A 177 13.68 -3.16 -3.18
CA ASP A 177 12.35 -2.98 -3.75
C ASP A 177 11.33 -3.82 -2.98
N VAL A 178 10.20 -3.22 -2.64
CA VAL A 178 9.09 -3.84 -1.93
C VAL A 178 7.83 -3.71 -2.77
N SER A 179 7.19 -4.84 -3.05
CA SER A 179 5.89 -4.88 -3.70
C SER A 179 4.86 -5.44 -2.73
N LEU A 180 3.78 -4.70 -2.49
CA LEU A 180 2.67 -5.10 -1.63
C LEU A 180 1.40 -5.19 -2.47
N VAL A 181 0.68 -6.31 -2.38
CA VAL A 181 -0.65 -6.46 -2.98
C VAL A 181 -1.68 -6.64 -1.88
N TYR A 182 -2.77 -5.87 -1.95
CA TYR A 182 -3.81 -5.81 -0.93
C TYR A 182 -5.19 -5.54 -1.55
N THR A 183 -6.23 -5.76 -0.75
CA THR A 183 -7.63 -5.49 -1.10
C THR A 183 -8.36 -4.99 0.15
N ARG A 184 -9.61 -4.53 0.02
CA ARG A 184 -10.42 -4.19 1.19
C ARG A 184 -10.74 -5.46 2.00
N ASP A 185 -10.93 -5.34 3.30
CA ASP A 185 -11.12 -6.50 4.20
C ASP A 185 -12.40 -7.32 3.92
N ASP A 186 -13.47 -6.67 3.48
CA ASP A 186 -14.75 -7.27 3.08
C ASP A 186 -14.78 -7.78 1.63
N ASP A 187 -13.76 -7.49 0.82
CA ASP A 187 -13.69 -7.98 -0.56
C ASP A 187 -13.45 -9.49 -0.61
N PRO A 188 -13.94 -10.18 -1.66
CA PRO A 188 -13.72 -11.60 -1.83
C PRO A 188 -12.22 -11.92 -1.93
N PRO A 189 -11.76 -13.07 -1.39
CA PRO A 189 -10.37 -13.49 -1.51
C PRO A 189 -9.92 -13.61 -2.96
N VAL A 190 -8.78 -12.99 -3.30
CA VAL A 190 -8.17 -13.09 -4.62
C VAL A 190 -6.88 -13.89 -4.53
N ARG A 191 -6.82 -15.02 -5.24
CA ARG A 191 -5.65 -15.91 -5.23
C ARG A 191 -4.50 -15.29 -6.00
N LEU A 192 -3.31 -15.33 -5.40
CA LEU A 192 -2.08 -14.84 -6.01
C LEU A 192 -1.10 -15.99 -6.26
N ARG A 193 -0.13 -15.72 -7.12
CA ARG A 193 1.05 -16.55 -7.34
C ARG A 193 2.29 -15.66 -7.44
N PHE A 194 3.43 -16.26 -7.19
CA PHE A 194 4.72 -15.66 -7.50
C PHE A 194 5.07 -15.93 -8.95
N GLU A 195 5.65 -14.93 -9.61
CA GLU A 195 6.13 -15.02 -10.98
C GLU A 195 7.48 -14.32 -11.08
N HIS A 196 8.43 -14.89 -11.82
CA HIS A 196 9.71 -14.24 -12.08
C HIS A 196 9.60 -13.41 -13.36
N GLY A 197 10.02 -12.16 -13.29
CA GLY A 197 10.17 -11.27 -14.44
C GLY A 197 11.38 -11.63 -15.30
N PRO A 198 11.51 -11.02 -16.48
CA PRO A 198 12.66 -11.22 -17.38
C PRO A 198 13.99 -10.74 -16.78
N ASP A 199 13.93 -9.80 -15.83
CA ASP A 199 15.04 -9.30 -15.02
C ASP A 199 15.35 -10.18 -13.78
N GLY A 200 14.64 -11.29 -13.62
CA GLY A 200 14.73 -12.15 -12.45
C GLY A 200 14.15 -11.52 -11.18
N ALA A 201 13.41 -10.42 -11.27
CA ALA A 201 12.65 -9.88 -10.15
C ALA A 201 11.46 -10.80 -9.84
N LEU A 202 11.14 -10.93 -8.56
CA LEU A 202 9.96 -11.65 -8.11
C LEU A 202 8.76 -10.70 -8.13
N HIS A 203 7.63 -11.15 -8.65
CA HIS A 203 6.39 -10.38 -8.73
C HIS A 203 5.20 -11.16 -8.18
N LEU A 204 4.22 -10.43 -7.66
CA LEU A 204 2.91 -10.96 -7.28
C LEU A 204 1.95 -10.81 -8.45
N ARG A 205 1.36 -11.91 -8.90
CA ARG A 205 0.37 -11.92 -9.96
C ARG A 205 -0.92 -12.59 -9.50
N PRO A 206 -2.10 -12.11 -9.92
CA PRO A 206 -3.34 -12.86 -9.76
C PRO A 206 -3.24 -14.21 -10.45
N ARG A 207 -3.81 -15.25 -9.85
CA ARG A 207 -3.95 -16.55 -10.53
C ARG A 207 -5.01 -16.52 -11.62
N ALA A 208 -6.09 -15.78 -11.38
CA ALA A 208 -7.14 -15.55 -12.37
C ALA A 208 -6.58 -14.70 -13.52
N THR A 209 -6.99 -15.00 -14.74
CA THR A 209 -6.63 -14.19 -15.90
C THR A 209 -7.47 -12.92 -15.86
N CYS A 210 -6.86 -11.76 -15.57
CA CYS A 210 -7.61 -10.51 -15.43
C CYS A 210 -8.37 -10.07 -16.68
N GLU A 211 -7.98 -10.55 -17.87
CA GLU A 211 -8.73 -10.32 -19.11
C GLU A 211 -10.03 -11.14 -19.16
N ALA A 212 -9.99 -12.37 -18.66
CA ALA A 212 -11.14 -13.27 -18.61
C ALA A 212 -12.06 -12.95 -17.41
N GLU A 213 -11.47 -12.51 -16.29
CA GLU A 213 -12.15 -12.24 -15.02
C GLU A 213 -11.78 -10.86 -14.47
N PRO A 214 -12.14 -9.76 -15.17
CA PRO A 214 -11.74 -8.41 -14.79
C PRO A 214 -12.30 -7.97 -13.43
N ALA A 215 -13.44 -8.53 -13.02
CA ALA A 215 -14.04 -8.24 -11.71
C ALA A 215 -13.14 -8.70 -10.55
N ALA A 216 -12.50 -9.87 -10.67
CA ALA A 216 -11.63 -10.42 -9.63
C ALA A 216 -10.34 -9.59 -9.45
N CYS A 217 -9.84 -8.97 -10.52
CA CYS A 217 -8.65 -8.13 -10.45
C CYS A 217 -8.94 -6.66 -10.11
N ARG A 218 -10.17 -6.17 -10.35
CA ARG A 218 -10.55 -4.76 -10.08
C ARG A 218 -10.47 -4.38 -8.61
N VAL A 219 -10.64 -5.33 -7.70
CA VAL A 219 -10.54 -5.11 -6.24
C VAL A 219 -9.10 -5.01 -5.75
N LEU A 220 -8.15 -5.58 -6.50
CA LEU A 220 -6.74 -5.57 -6.12
C LEU A 220 -6.15 -4.17 -6.20
N ARG A 221 -5.32 -3.85 -5.23
CA ARG A 221 -4.42 -2.71 -5.22
C ARG A 221 -3.01 -3.21 -5.01
N SER A 222 -2.07 -2.54 -5.64
CA SER A 222 -0.65 -2.76 -5.42
C SER A 222 0.03 -1.46 -5.04
N THR A 223 1.12 -1.55 -4.31
CA THR A 223 2.01 -0.42 -4.12
C THR A 223 3.44 -0.91 -4.07
N ASP A 224 4.28 -0.26 -4.87
CA ASP A 224 5.68 -0.59 -5.05
C ASP A 224 6.55 0.55 -4.53
N PHE A 225 7.61 0.21 -3.81
CA PHE A 225 8.52 1.17 -3.21
C PHE A 225 9.96 0.70 -3.37
N SER A 226 10.84 1.65 -3.66
CA SER A 226 12.28 1.40 -3.78
C SER A 226 13.04 2.28 -2.83
N THR A 227 14.05 1.73 -2.15
CA THR A 227 15.03 2.50 -1.40
C THR A 227 16.42 2.01 -1.74
N GLN A 228 17.37 2.94 -1.84
CA GLN A 228 18.75 2.63 -2.18
C GLN A 228 19.67 3.04 -1.04
N LEU A 229 20.69 2.23 -0.79
CA LEU A 229 21.77 2.53 0.13
C LEU A 229 23.10 2.45 -0.62
N SER A 230 23.87 3.52 -0.56
CA SER A 230 25.25 3.51 -1.05
C SER A 230 26.17 2.71 -0.14
N LEU A 231 27.07 1.93 -0.73
CA LEU A 231 28.04 1.09 -0.04
C LEU A 231 29.43 1.74 0.09
N TRP A 232 29.67 2.91 -0.49
CA TRP A 232 30.89 3.68 -0.25
C TRP A 232 30.75 4.58 0.98
#